data_AF-A0A499V8C6-F1
#
_entry.id   AF-A0A499V8C6-F1
#
_cell.length_a   1.000
_cell.length_b   1.000
_cell.length_c   1.000
_cell.angle_alpha   90.00
_cell.angle_beta   90.00
_cell.angle_gamma   90.00
#
_symmetry.space_group_name_H-M   'P 1'
#
loop_
_entity.id
_entity.type
_entity.pdbx_description
1 polymer ?
#
loop_
_entity_poly.entity_id
_entity_poly.type
_entity_poly.pdbx_seq_one_letter_code
_entity_poly.pdbx_strand_id
1 'polypeptide(L)'
;MTPVELSRTVLRAVRCAVDEGELSVAVPVRAVVTPPGPGGCGDYATNIALQLARPAGRPPRQVAEILRPHLSRTAGVAGVEITGPGFLNIHLEAATATIALVREILDGHANGHANGHAIGHAIDSGHDSHGTPYGHTPTLTGQVIPLRIPYDIRAEVVADSLVRIVASQGGRAEVDHVRAGEAVTLRPVPAPEDPAPLGADAARWALLHPAAHDRPRITADHLAQRESNPLFRIRYAHARARALTRCAARLGFHGEPGDVPVDVPGAEVLVRELAGYPHALSAAAAQHAPDRLARHLVATADAFLAFQHTVLPLGDEKPSAAHRARLALAEAAGTVLAGGLSLLGISAPDYL
;
A
#
# COMPACT_ATOMS: atom_id res chain seq x y z
N MET A 1 9.16 7.22 12.65
CA MET A 1 9.84 7.46 13.95
C MET A 1 10.04 6.10 14.61
N THR A 2 11.28 5.72 14.91
CA THR A 2 11.62 4.44 15.57
C THR A 2 11.39 4.51 17.09
N PRO A 3 11.30 3.38 17.82
CA PRO A 3 11.19 3.40 19.29
C PRO A 3 12.32 4.16 19.97
N VAL A 4 13.55 4.05 19.46
CA VAL A 4 14.72 4.74 19.99
C VAL A 4 14.62 6.24 19.76
N GLU A 5 14.18 6.66 18.58
CA GLU A 5 13.89 8.07 18.28
C GLU A 5 12.77 8.60 19.17
N LEU A 6 11.70 7.84 19.37
CA LEU A 6 10.58 8.24 20.22
C LEU A 6 11.01 8.36 21.69
N SER A 7 11.81 7.44 22.22
CA SER A 7 12.44 7.58 23.55
C SER A 7 13.25 8.86 23.69
N ARG A 8 14.02 9.25 22.65
CA ARG A 8 14.78 10.51 22.64
C ARG A 8 13.85 11.72 22.56
N THR A 9 12.78 11.64 21.77
CA THR A 9 11.74 12.66 21.68
C THR A 9 11.07 12.89 23.04
N VAL A 10 10.72 11.82 23.76
CA VAL A 10 10.14 11.91 25.10
C VAL A 10 11.10 12.59 26.08
N LEU A 11 12.39 12.23 26.07
CA LEU A 11 13.38 12.92 26.89
C LEU A 11 13.53 14.40 26.51
N ARG A 12 13.48 14.72 25.22
CA ARG A 12 13.56 16.11 24.75
C ARG A 12 12.34 16.90 25.21
N ALA A 13 11.14 16.33 25.15
CA ALA A 13 9.92 16.97 25.64
C ALA A 13 10.02 17.26 27.16
N VAL A 14 10.57 16.33 27.95
CA VAL A 14 10.83 16.57 29.37
C VAL A 14 11.84 17.69 29.59
N ARG A 15 12.93 17.74 28.81
CA ARG A 15 13.91 18.83 28.88
C ARG A 15 13.28 20.18 28.57
N CYS A 16 12.53 20.29 27.48
CA CYS A 16 11.85 21.53 27.13
C CYS A 16 10.91 22.01 28.24
N ALA A 17 10.12 21.11 28.84
CA ALA A 17 9.25 21.47 29.95
C ALA A 17 10.00 21.93 31.22
N VAL A 18 11.23 21.43 31.45
CA VAL A 18 12.10 21.89 32.54
C VAL A 18 12.73 23.24 32.21
N ASP A 19 13.24 23.40 30.98
CA ASP A 19 13.88 24.64 30.51
C ASP A 19 12.87 25.81 30.46
N GLU A 20 11.60 25.53 30.14
CA GLU A 20 10.50 26.49 30.17
C GLU A 20 9.93 26.75 31.59
N GLY A 21 10.44 26.03 32.61
CA GLY A 21 10.03 26.20 34.01
C GLY A 21 8.67 25.59 34.37
N GLU A 22 8.05 24.83 33.47
CA GLU A 22 6.77 24.15 33.69
C GLU A 22 6.90 22.94 34.64
N LEU A 23 8.09 22.33 34.67
CA LEU A 23 8.47 21.21 35.52
C LEU A 23 9.78 21.49 36.25
N SER A 24 9.79 21.37 37.58
CA SER A 24 11.01 21.47 38.39
C SER A 24 11.48 20.08 38.81
N VAL A 25 12.14 19.37 37.90
CA VAL A 25 12.62 18.00 38.10
C VAL A 25 13.98 17.79 37.43
N ALA A 26 14.79 16.87 37.99
CA ALA A 26 15.96 16.38 37.27
C ALA A 26 15.52 15.55 36.06
N VAL A 27 16.04 15.90 34.88
CA VAL A 27 15.72 15.20 33.63
C VAL A 27 16.27 13.76 33.71
N PRO A 28 15.43 12.73 33.49
CA PRO A 28 15.87 11.35 33.49
C PRO A 28 16.90 11.05 32.40
N VAL A 29 17.78 10.08 32.64
CA VAL A 29 18.79 9.65 31.66
C VAL A 29 18.16 8.86 30.50
N ARG A 30 17.06 8.15 30.77
CA ARG A 30 16.37 7.30 29.80
C ARG A 30 14.86 7.42 29.98
N ALA A 31 14.13 7.59 28.87
CA ALA A 31 12.70 7.36 28.81
C ALA A 31 12.43 6.03 28.11
N VAL A 32 11.54 5.22 28.69
CA VAL A 32 11.13 3.95 28.11
C VAL A 32 9.81 4.16 27.39
N VAL A 33 9.76 3.70 26.14
CA VAL A 33 8.53 3.58 25.35
C VAL A 33 8.31 2.11 25.07
N THR A 34 7.07 1.65 25.24
CA THR A 34 6.66 0.27 25.00
C THR A 34 5.39 0.27 24.17
N PRO A 35 5.06 -0.84 23.49
CA PRO A 35 3.69 -1.02 23.01
C PRO A 35 2.68 -0.80 24.15
N PRO A 36 1.48 -0.26 23.87
CA PRO A 36 0.47 -0.07 24.90
C PRO A 36 0.08 -1.41 25.53
N GLY A 37 -0.17 -1.39 26.84
CA GLY A 37 -0.68 -2.57 27.55
C GLY A 37 -2.13 -2.89 27.18
N PRO A 38 -2.69 -4.01 27.70
CA PRO A 38 -4.10 -4.37 27.49
C PRO A 38 -5.04 -3.23 27.91
N GLY A 39 -5.81 -2.68 26.96
CA GLY A 39 -6.69 -1.52 27.18
C GLY A 39 -6.03 -0.15 26.98
N GLY A 40 -4.75 -0.08 26.58
CA GLY A 40 -4.11 1.13 26.09
C GLY A 40 -4.46 1.42 24.63
N CYS A 41 -4.33 2.68 24.23
CA CYS A 41 -4.47 3.17 22.86
C CYS A 41 -3.11 3.66 22.32
N GLY A 42 -3.01 3.98 21.04
CA GLY A 42 -1.78 4.47 20.41
C GLY A 42 -0.81 3.39 19.93
N ASP A 43 0.29 3.83 19.33
CA ASP A 43 1.33 2.94 18.79
C ASP A 43 2.37 2.62 19.88
N TYR A 44 2.62 3.59 20.78
CA TYR A 44 3.50 3.45 21.93
C TYR A 44 2.94 4.14 23.16
N ALA A 45 3.25 3.61 24.34
CA ALA A 45 2.96 4.20 25.62
C ALA A 45 4.24 4.50 26.40
N THR A 46 4.21 5.54 27.22
CA THR A 46 5.27 5.81 28.20
C THR A 46 4.70 6.16 29.58
N ASN A 47 5.36 5.65 30.62
CA ASN A 47 5.04 5.91 32.02
C ASN A 47 5.86 7.07 32.61
N ILE A 48 6.54 7.86 31.76
CA ILE A 48 7.47 8.92 32.20
C ILE A 48 6.82 9.92 33.16
N ALA A 49 5.54 10.25 32.96
CA ALA A 49 4.82 11.18 33.83
C ALA A 49 4.61 10.60 35.24
N LEU A 50 4.44 9.29 35.38
CA LEU A 50 4.37 8.61 36.68
C LEU A 50 5.72 8.65 37.41
N GLN A 51 6.82 8.51 36.66
CA GLN A 51 8.17 8.58 37.21
C GLN A 51 8.51 9.99 37.71
N LEU A 52 8.05 11.02 36.99
CA LEU A 52 8.33 12.42 37.27
C LEU A 52 7.38 13.06 38.29
N ALA A 53 6.23 12.45 38.57
CA ALA A 53 5.23 12.96 39.50
C ALA A 53 5.77 13.27 40.91
N ARG A 54 6.46 12.29 41.51
CA ARG A 54 7.00 12.41 42.88
C ARG A 54 8.11 13.47 42.96
N PRO A 55 9.13 13.48 42.07
CA PRO A 55 10.11 14.56 42.01
C PRO A 55 9.49 15.95 41.78
N ALA A 56 8.44 16.04 40.96
CA ALA A 56 7.78 17.31 40.65
C ALA A 56 6.86 17.82 41.79
N GLY A 57 6.52 16.98 42.76
CA GLY A 57 5.51 17.29 43.78
C GLY A 57 4.09 17.46 43.20
N ARG A 58 3.80 16.86 42.03
CA ARG A 58 2.54 17.03 41.30
C ARG A 58 1.88 15.67 41.01
N PRO A 59 0.53 15.61 40.90
CA PRO A 59 -0.16 14.41 40.44
C PRO A 59 0.35 13.96 39.05
N PRO A 60 0.53 12.65 38.79
CA PRO A 60 1.08 12.18 37.52
C PRO A 60 0.28 12.63 36.29
N ARG A 61 -1.04 12.74 36.42
CA ARG A 61 -1.91 13.27 35.36
C ARG A 61 -1.57 14.72 35.00
N GLN A 62 -1.28 15.57 35.97
CA GLN A 62 -0.85 16.95 35.70
C GLN A 62 0.51 16.99 35.00
N VAL A 63 1.43 16.10 35.39
CA VAL A 63 2.72 15.98 34.70
C VAL A 63 2.53 15.51 33.25
N ALA A 64 1.62 14.56 33.01
CA ALA A 64 1.28 14.12 31.67
C ALA A 64 0.66 15.25 30.84
N GLU A 65 -0.22 16.06 31.42
CA GLU A 65 -0.85 17.22 30.76
C GLU A 65 0.16 18.28 30.34
N ILE A 66 1.24 18.49 31.11
CA ILE A 66 2.35 19.38 30.76
C ILE A 66 3.16 18.80 29.61
N LEU A 67 3.49 17.50 29.66
CA LEU A 67 4.33 16.87 28.63
C LEU A 67 3.61 16.65 27.30
N ARG A 68 2.28 16.50 27.33
CA ARG A 68 1.43 16.27 26.15
C ARG A 68 1.68 17.28 25.02
N PRO A 69 1.56 18.61 25.22
CA PRO A 69 1.76 19.59 24.15
C PRO A 69 3.19 19.59 23.59
N HIS A 70 4.21 19.29 24.40
CA HIS A 70 5.60 19.16 23.93
C HIS A 70 5.78 17.96 22.99
N LEU A 71 5.15 16.83 23.33
CA LEU A 71 5.15 15.64 22.48
C LEU A 71 4.34 15.85 21.20
N SER A 72 3.12 16.41 21.29
CA SER A 72 2.25 16.65 20.13
C SER A 72 2.79 17.69 19.14
N ARG A 73 3.71 18.57 19.56
CA ARG A 73 4.40 19.51 18.67
C ARG A 73 5.61 18.90 17.96
N THR A 74 5.99 17.66 18.26
CA THR A 74 7.17 17.04 17.65
C THR A 74 6.81 16.36 16.33
N ALA A 75 7.59 16.63 15.28
CA ALA A 75 7.42 16.00 13.97
C ALA A 75 7.44 14.47 14.07
N GLY A 76 6.45 13.81 13.45
CA GLY A 76 6.27 12.36 13.47
C GLY A 76 5.34 11.84 14.58
N VAL A 77 4.83 12.72 15.46
CA VAL A 77 3.78 12.41 16.44
C VAL A 77 2.46 13.00 15.96
N ALA A 78 1.52 12.14 15.60
CA ALA A 78 0.17 12.55 15.17
C ALA A 78 -0.71 13.00 16.35
N GLY A 79 -0.51 12.42 17.53
CA GLY A 79 -1.33 12.74 18.69
C GLY A 79 -0.87 12.04 19.96
N VAL A 80 -1.26 12.58 21.11
CA VAL A 80 -0.96 12.00 22.42
C VAL A 80 -2.25 11.99 23.25
N GLU A 81 -2.60 10.83 23.78
CA GLU A 81 -3.74 10.61 24.66
C GLU A 81 -3.26 10.23 26.07
N ILE A 82 -3.93 10.75 27.10
CA ILE A 82 -3.59 10.48 28.50
C ILE A 82 -4.60 9.50 29.06
N THR A 83 -4.13 8.33 29.51
CA THR A 83 -4.99 7.30 30.09
C THR A 83 -4.64 7.01 31.56
N GLY A 84 -5.66 6.59 32.31
CA GLY A 84 -5.55 6.19 33.70
C GLY A 84 -4.88 7.25 34.60
N PRO A 85 -3.90 6.87 35.44
CA PRO A 85 -3.26 7.79 36.38
C PRO A 85 -2.28 8.79 35.72
N GLY A 86 -1.90 8.61 34.44
CA GLY A 86 -0.95 9.47 33.74
C GLY A 86 -0.10 8.78 32.68
N PHE A 87 -0.57 7.71 32.05
CA PHE A 87 0.14 7.09 30.92
C PHE A 87 -0.04 7.96 29.67
N LEU A 88 1.06 8.23 28.96
CA LEU A 88 1.05 8.96 27.69
C LEU A 88 1.07 7.95 26.56
N ASN A 89 -0.06 7.79 25.88
CA ASN A 89 -0.24 6.97 24.68
C ASN A 89 -0.02 7.84 23.45
N ILE A 90 0.88 7.44 22.56
CA ILE A 90 1.40 8.24 21.46
C ILE A 90 1.03 7.58 20.14
N HIS A 91 0.38 8.33 19.27
CA HIS A 91 0.12 7.99 17.88
C HIS A 91 1.18 8.64 17.00
N LEU A 92 1.76 7.88 16.08
CA LEU A 92 2.73 8.32 15.10
C LEU A 92 2.01 8.63 13.78
N GLU A 93 2.55 9.60 13.06
CA GLU A 93 2.02 9.98 11.73
C GLU A 93 2.06 8.81 10.74
N ALA A 94 3.08 7.95 10.82
CA ALA A 94 3.25 6.80 9.92
C ALA A 94 2.17 5.72 10.10
N ALA A 95 1.77 5.43 11.35
CA ALA A 95 0.69 4.48 11.63
C ALA A 95 -0.65 5.04 11.13
N THR A 96 -0.90 6.32 11.39
CA THR A 96 -2.10 7.03 10.89
C THR A 96 -2.17 7.02 9.36
N ALA A 97 -1.05 7.26 8.68
CA ALA A 97 -0.94 7.21 7.23
C ALA A 97 -1.19 5.80 6.68
N THR A 98 -0.72 4.76 7.37
CA THR A 98 -0.96 3.36 6.98
C THR A 98 -2.46 3.01 7.06
N ILE A 99 -3.13 3.41 8.15
CA ILE A 99 -4.57 3.19 8.32
C ILE A 99 -5.35 3.92 7.23
N ALA A 100 -4.99 5.18 6.94
CA ALA A 100 -5.62 5.96 5.89
C ALA A 100 -5.42 5.32 4.51
N LEU A 101 -4.20 4.88 4.19
CA LEU A 101 -3.88 4.17 2.95
C LEU A 101 -4.71 2.89 2.78
N VAL A 102 -4.78 2.06 3.82
CA VAL A 102 -5.57 0.81 3.77
C VAL A 102 -7.05 1.11 3.56
N ARG A 103 -7.61 2.12 4.25
CA ARG A 103 -8.99 2.56 4.03
C ARG A 103 -9.21 3.02 2.59
N GLU A 104 -8.34 3.87 2.07
CA GLU A 104 -8.43 4.41 0.72
C GLU A 104 -8.44 3.30 -0.34
N ILE A 105 -7.58 2.28 -0.20
CA ILE A 105 -7.53 1.12 -1.10
C ILE A 105 -8.82 0.31 -1.06
N LEU A 106 -9.33 0.02 0.15
CA LEU A 106 -10.52 -0.81 0.34
C LEU A 106 -11.80 -0.09 -0.10
N ASP A 107 -11.93 1.19 0.22
CA ASP A 107 -13.08 2.03 -0.15
C ASP A 107 -13.12 2.30 -1.66
N GLY A 108 -11.95 2.52 -2.29
CA GLY A 108 -11.83 2.70 -3.73
C GLY A 108 -12.32 1.49 -4.54
N HIS A 109 -12.18 0.28 -3.98
CA HIS A 109 -12.70 -0.95 -4.60
C HIS A 109 -14.21 -1.11 -4.41
N ALA A 110 -14.75 -0.78 -3.24
CA ALA A 110 -16.17 -0.90 -2.94
C ALA A 110 -17.04 0.03 -3.81
N ASN A 111 -16.52 1.21 -4.17
CA ASN A 111 -17.23 2.22 -4.96
C ASN A 111 -17.19 1.98 -6.48
N GLY A 112 -16.86 0.77 -6.94
CA GLY A 112 -17.09 0.39 -8.34
C GLY A 112 -16.19 1.06 -9.38
N HIS A 113 -15.11 1.74 -8.98
CA HIS A 113 -14.05 2.21 -9.91
C HIS A 113 -13.17 1.04 -10.37
N ALA A 114 -13.76 -0.15 -10.50
CA ALA A 114 -13.14 -1.35 -11.00
C ALA A 114 -12.54 -1.04 -12.36
N ASN A 115 -11.21 -0.95 -12.35
CA ASN A 115 -10.32 -0.88 -13.49
C ASN A 115 -10.86 -1.73 -14.65
N GLY A 116 -11.34 -1.04 -15.69
CA GLY A 116 -11.54 -1.58 -17.02
C GLY A 116 -12.84 -2.34 -17.27
N HIS A 117 -14.00 -1.67 -17.19
CA HIS A 117 -15.15 -1.90 -18.09
C HIS A 117 -16.19 -0.76 -17.98
N ALA A 118 -15.81 0.45 -18.36
CA ALA A 118 -16.78 1.52 -18.64
C ALA A 118 -16.70 1.89 -20.11
N ILE A 119 -17.43 1.12 -20.94
CA ILE A 119 -17.79 1.59 -22.28
C ILE A 119 -18.90 2.63 -22.07
N GLY A 120 -18.52 3.91 -22.18
CA GLY A 120 -19.40 5.05 -22.47
C GLY A 120 -20.67 5.23 -21.62
N HIS A 121 -20.58 6.04 -20.57
CA HIS A 121 -21.50 7.18 -20.41
C HIS A 121 -20.96 8.11 -19.32
N ALA A 122 -20.56 9.32 -19.71
CA ALA A 122 -20.36 10.40 -18.76
C ALA A 122 -21.73 10.77 -18.18
N ILE A 123 -21.89 10.60 -16.87
CA ILE A 123 -22.94 11.26 -16.11
C ILE A 123 -22.23 12.26 -15.19
N ASP A 124 -22.43 13.53 -15.51
CA ASP A 124 -22.07 14.66 -14.69
C ASP A 124 -23.02 14.69 -13.48
N SER A 125 -22.48 14.51 -12.28
CA SER A 125 -23.18 14.83 -11.04
C SER A 125 -22.17 15.35 -10.03
N GLY A 126 -22.23 16.66 -9.81
CA GLY A 126 -21.46 17.39 -8.80
C GLY A 126 -21.88 17.11 -7.35
N HIS A 127 -21.06 17.64 -6.43
CA HIS A 127 -20.96 17.39 -4.98
C HIS A 127 -20.35 16.00 -4.66
N ASP A 128 -19.33 15.80 -3.83
CA ASP A 128 -18.61 16.62 -2.86
C ASP A 128 -17.26 15.98 -2.53
N SER A 129 -16.29 16.81 -2.14
CA SER A 129 -15.08 16.51 -1.34
C SER A 129 -14.73 15.04 -1.01
N HIS A 130 -14.42 14.23 -2.02
CA HIS A 130 -13.65 13.01 -1.85
C HIS A 130 -12.26 13.26 -2.45
N GLY A 131 -11.22 12.98 -1.65
CA GLY A 131 -9.84 13.05 -2.11
C GLY A 131 -9.63 12.22 -3.39
N THR A 132 -8.51 12.44 -4.05
CA THR A 132 -8.16 11.70 -5.27
C THR A 132 -8.24 10.18 -4.99
N PRO A 133 -8.95 9.38 -5.80
CA PRO A 133 -9.06 7.94 -5.58
C PRO A 133 -7.69 7.26 -5.57
N TYR A 134 -7.53 6.21 -4.77
CA TYR A 134 -6.28 5.47 -4.70
C TYR A 134 -5.82 4.99 -6.08
N GLY A 135 -4.55 5.23 -6.39
CA GLY A 135 -3.95 4.86 -7.67
C GLY A 135 -4.23 5.85 -8.80
N HIS A 136 -4.98 6.95 -8.55
CA HIS A 136 -5.20 8.01 -9.52
C HIS A 136 -4.28 9.21 -9.24
N THR A 137 -3.64 9.73 -10.27
CA THR A 137 -2.99 11.05 -10.26
C THR A 137 -3.66 11.92 -11.31
N PRO A 138 -4.01 13.19 -11.01
CA PRO A 138 -4.74 14.05 -11.95
C PRO A 138 -3.89 14.54 -13.14
N THR A 139 -2.69 14.00 -13.31
CA THR A 139 -1.71 14.44 -14.31
C THR A 139 -2.21 14.29 -15.74
N LEU A 140 -3.01 13.25 -16.01
CA LEU A 140 -3.52 12.94 -17.34
C LEU A 140 -5.02 13.26 -17.50
N THR A 141 -5.65 13.87 -16.48
CA THR A 141 -7.09 14.13 -16.50
C THR A 141 -7.49 15.00 -17.69
N GLY A 142 -8.37 14.47 -18.54
CA GLY A 142 -8.86 15.15 -19.75
C GLY A 142 -7.88 15.18 -20.93
N GLN A 143 -6.71 14.55 -20.81
CA GLN A 143 -5.76 14.45 -21.91
C GLN A 143 -6.11 13.30 -22.86
N VAL A 144 -5.95 13.53 -24.16
CA VAL A 144 -6.04 12.49 -25.20
C VAL A 144 -4.63 12.17 -25.69
N ILE A 145 -4.20 10.92 -25.55
CA ILE A 145 -2.86 10.44 -25.89
C ILE A 145 -2.95 9.58 -27.17
N PRO A 146 -2.44 10.06 -28.32
CA PRO A 146 -2.39 9.26 -29.54
C PRO A 146 -1.25 8.23 -29.49
N LEU A 147 -1.60 6.95 -29.59
CA LEU A 147 -0.70 5.80 -29.66
C LEU A 147 -0.67 5.28 -31.10
N ARG A 148 0.37 5.66 -31.83
CA ARG A 148 0.63 5.21 -33.20
C ARG A 148 1.51 3.97 -33.14
N ILE A 149 0.96 2.81 -33.51
CA ILE A 149 1.61 1.50 -33.39
C ILE A 149 1.84 0.82 -34.75
N PRO A 150 2.90 0.01 -34.88
CA PRO A 150 3.05 -0.89 -36.02
C PRO A 150 2.08 -2.08 -35.91
N TYR A 151 1.87 -2.78 -37.03
CA TYR A 151 1.21 -4.09 -37.04
C TYR A 151 2.14 -5.16 -36.42
N ASP A 152 2.16 -5.22 -35.09
CA ASP A 152 2.96 -6.16 -34.29
C ASP A 152 2.18 -6.57 -33.04
N ILE A 153 2.18 -7.87 -32.71
CA ILE A 153 1.38 -8.42 -31.59
C ILE A 153 1.79 -7.80 -30.26
N ARG A 154 3.09 -7.54 -30.05
CA ARG A 154 3.54 -6.94 -28.79
C ARG A 154 3.11 -5.48 -28.71
N ALA A 155 3.19 -4.72 -29.80
CA ALA A 155 2.72 -3.35 -29.86
C ALA A 155 1.23 -3.24 -29.52
N GLU A 156 0.41 -4.16 -30.03
CA GLU A 156 -1.03 -4.25 -29.71
C GLU A 156 -1.27 -4.49 -28.22
N VAL A 157 -0.60 -5.49 -27.64
CA VAL A 157 -0.78 -5.85 -26.23
C VAL A 157 -0.30 -4.73 -25.28
N VAL A 158 0.80 -4.07 -25.64
CA VAL A 158 1.32 -2.89 -24.91
C VAL A 158 0.33 -1.72 -25.01
N ALA A 159 -0.17 -1.42 -26.21
CA ALA A 159 -1.14 -0.34 -26.42
C ALA A 159 -2.45 -0.58 -25.66
N ASP A 160 -3.00 -1.80 -25.75
CA ASP A 160 -4.21 -2.22 -25.04
C ASP A 160 -4.07 -2.06 -23.51
N SER A 161 -2.89 -2.37 -22.96
CA SER A 161 -2.61 -2.17 -21.53
C SER A 161 -2.46 -0.69 -21.18
N LEU A 162 -1.82 0.09 -22.05
CA LEU A 162 -1.68 1.55 -21.88
C LEU A 162 -3.02 2.27 -21.94
N VAL A 163 -3.98 1.82 -22.77
CA VAL A 163 -5.34 2.37 -22.78
C VAL A 163 -5.98 2.26 -21.40
N ARG A 164 -5.88 1.09 -20.75
CA ARG A 164 -6.40 0.89 -19.39
C ARG A 164 -5.66 1.72 -18.35
N ILE A 165 -4.33 1.78 -18.43
CA ILE A 165 -3.50 2.54 -17.49
C ILE A 165 -3.75 4.05 -17.62
N VAL A 166 -3.82 4.58 -18.84
CA VAL A 166 -4.11 6.01 -19.07
C VAL A 166 -5.52 6.36 -18.60
N ALA A 167 -6.49 5.48 -18.86
CA ALA A 167 -7.86 5.64 -18.36
C ALA A 167 -7.94 5.68 -16.83
N SER A 168 -7.15 4.86 -16.12
CA SER A 168 -7.10 4.90 -14.66
C SER A 168 -6.49 6.19 -14.09
N GLN A 169 -5.78 6.96 -14.91
CA GLN A 169 -5.26 8.30 -14.57
C GLN A 169 -6.13 9.45 -15.09
N GLY A 170 -7.36 9.15 -15.54
CA GLY A 170 -8.32 10.14 -16.04
C GLY A 170 -8.06 10.64 -17.47
N GLY A 171 -7.11 10.05 -18.18
CA GLY A 171 -6.85 10.34 -19.59
C GLY A 171 -7.61 9.40 -20.52
N ARG A 172 -7.46 9.61 -21.82
CA ARG A 172 -7.94 8.71 -22.87
C ARG A 172 -6.80 8.43 -23.84
N ALA A 173 -6.53 7.18 -24.16
CA ALA A 173 -5.60 6.84 -25.23
C ALA A 173 -6.37 6.44 -26.49
N GLU A 174 -5.91 6.88 -27.65
CA GLU A 174 -6.46 6.52 -28.95
C GLU A 174 -5.39 5.78 -29.74
N VAL A 175 -5.72 4.60 -30.26
CA VAL A 175 -4.76 3.71 -30.91
C VAL A 175 -4.97 3.73 -32.41
N ASP A 176 -3.92 4.08 -33.15
CA ASP A 176 -3.90 4.11 -34.61
C ASP A 176 -2.78 3.22 -35.16
N HIS A 177 -3.10 2.39 -36.14
CA HIS A 177 -2.10 1.62 -36.88
C HIS A 177 -1.44 2.47 -37.96
N VAL A 178 -0.11 2.39 -38.02
CA VAL A 178 0.66 3.13 -39.02
C VAL A 178 1.41 2.19 -39.96
N ARG A 179 1.50 2.62 -41.23
CA ARG A 179 2.21 1.87 -42.28
C ARG A 179 3.72 2.01 -42.11
N ALA A 180 4.45 1.10 -42.76
CA ALA A 180 5.90 1.17 -42.80
C ALA A 180 6.37 2.51 -43.40
N GLY A 181 7.25 3.22 -42.68
CA GLY A 181 7.78 4.53 -43.07
C GLY A 181 7.09 5.72 -42.41
N GLU A 182 5.95 5.52 -41.74
CA GLU A 182 5.28 6.57 -40.96
C GLU A 182 5.84 6.67 -39.52
N ALA A 183 5.63 7.83 -38.89
CA ALA A 183 6.06 8.08 -37.52
C ALA A 183 5.28 7.20 -36.52
N VAL A 184 6.02 6.43 -35.72
CA VAL A 184 5.49 5.52 -34.68
C VAL A 184 5.76 6.14 -33.32
N THR A 185 4.76 6.23 -32.43
CA THR A 185 4.95 6.74 -31.06
C THR A 185 5.23 5.63 -30.06
N LEU A 186 4.79 4.40 -30.36
CA LEU A 186 5.00 3.23 -29.51
C LEU A 186 5.55 2.06 -30.35
N ARG A 187 6.83 1.73 -30.13
CA ARG A 187 7.54 0.68 -30.88
C ARG A 187 8.32 -0.23 -29.92
N PRO A 188 7.66 -1.19 -29.25
CA PRO A 188 8.38 -2.22 -28.52
C PRO A 188 9.14 -3.11 -29.51
N VAL A 189 10.17 -3.81 -29.02
CA VAL A 189 10.89 -4.81 -29.80
C VAL A 189 9.94 -5.98 -30.09
N PRO A 190 9.76 -6.37 -31.37
CA PRO A 190 8.84 -7.44 -31.76
C PRO A 190 9.08 -8.76 -31.02
N ALA A 191 8.02 -9.52 -30.83
CA ALA A 191 8.11 -10.88 -30.30
C ALA A 191 8.79 -11.80 -31.32
N PRO A 192 9.77 -12.63 -30.90
CA PRO A 192 10.47 -13.55 -31.82
C PRO A 192 9.64 -14.77 -32.20
N GLU A 193 8.64 -15.12 -31.37
CA GLU A 193 7.86 -16.34 -31.46
C GLU A 193 6.37 -16.03 -31.20
N ASP A 194 5.47 -16.94 -31.59
CA ASP A 194 4.04 -16.81 -31.33
C ASP A 194 3.73 -17.16 -29.86
N PRO A 195 3.15 -16.24 -29.07
CA PRO A 195 2.81 -16.51 -27.68
C PRO A 195 1.49 -17.28 -27.49
N ALA A 196 0.70 -17.51 -28.54
CA ALA A 196 -0.61 -18.17 -28.45
C ALA A 196 -0.62 -19.50 -27.68
N PRO A 197 0.39 -20.39 -27.78
CA PRO A 197 0.41 -21.64 -27.01
C PRO A 197 0.45 -21.47 -25.49
N LEU A 198 0.82 -20.29 -24.97
CA LEU A 198 0.83 -19.99 -23.54
C LEU A 198 -0.57 -19.70 -22.98
N GLY A 199 -1.57 -19.48 -23.83
CA GLY A 199 -2.88 -18.96 -23.43
C GLY A 199 -2.84 -17.46 -23.08
N ALA A 200 -4.02 -16.86 -22.93
CA ALA A 200 -4.17 -15.40 -22.93
C ALA A 200 -3.35 -14.67 -21.85
N ASP A 201 -3.43 -15.11 -20.60
CA ASP A 201 -2.76 -14.44 -19.48
C ASP A 201 -1.23 -14.55 -19.55
N ALA A 202 -0.71 -15.76 -19.79
CA ALA A 202 0.72 -15.99 -19.84
C ALA A 202 1.35 -15.39 -21.11
N ALA A 203 0.63 -15.36 -22.23
CA ALA A 203 1.03 -14.63 -23.43
C ALA A 203 1.17 -13.14 -23.16
N ARG A 204 0.15 -12.51 -22.54
CA ARG A 204 0.20 -11.09 -22.17
C ARG A 204 1.36 -10.80 -21.23
N TRP A 205 1.54 -11.63 -20.19
CA TRP A 205 2.67 -11.48 -19.27
C TRP A 205 4.02 -11.57 -19.98
N ALA A 206 4.23 -12.56 -20.85
CA ALA A 206 5.47 -12.76 -21.60
C ALA A 206 5.84 -11.54 -22.47
N LEU A 207 4.83 -10.83 -22.99
CA LEU A 207 4.98 -9.65 -23.83
C LEU A 207 5.14 -8.34 -23.05
N LEU A 208 4.48 -8.22 -21.89
CA LEU A 208 4.41 -6.99 -21.08
C LEU A 208 5.48 -6.90 -20.00
N HIS A 209 5.95 -8.03 -19.47
CA HIS A 209 6.90 -8.01 -18.36
C HIS A 209 8.30 -7.49 -18.77
N PRO A 210 8.89 -7.89 -19.93
CA PRO A 210 10.15 -7.34 -20.38
C PRO A 210 10.00 -5.87 -20.79
N ALA A 211 11.05 -5.07 -20.58
CA ALA A 211 11.03 -3.67 -21.00
C ALA A 211 10.80 -3.55 -22.52
N ALA A 212 10.24 -2.44 -22.98
CA ALA A 212 9.89 -2.26 -24.38
C ALA A 212 11.08 -2.46 -25.35
N HIS A 213 12.30 -2.14 -24.92
CA HIS A 213 13.53 -2.30 -25.70
C HIS A 213 14.18 -3.70 -25.59
N ASP A 214 13.67 -4.57 -24.73
CA ASP A 214 14.17 -5.93 -24.56
C ASP A 214 13.36 -6.92 -25.39
N ARG A 215 14.01 -7.97 -25.90
CA ARG A 215 13.32 -9.06 -26.61
C ARG A 215 12.58 -9.95 -25.60
N PRO A 216 11.26 -10.19 -25.77
CA PRO A 216 10.53 -11.08 -24.87
C PRO A 216 10.95 -12.52 -25.09
N ARG A 217 11.10 -13.27 -23.98
CA ARG A 217 11.33 -14.72 -24.02
C ARG A 217 9.99 -15.42 -23.88
N ILE A 218 9.56 -16.10 -24.93
CA ILE A 218 8.29 -16.83 -24.98
C ILE A 218 8.64 -18.30 -24.81
N THR A 219 8.43 -18.83 -23.60
CA THR A 219 8.79 -20.22 -23.27
C THR A 219 7.73 -20.84 -22.37
N ALA A 220 7.73 -22.16 -22.26
CA ALA A 220 6.83 -22.91 -21.38
C ALA A 220 7.02 -22.57 -19.89
N ASP A 221 8.11 -21.92 -19.50
CA ASP A 221 8.36 -21.49 -18.11
C ASP A 221 7.27 -20.53 -17.59
N HIS A 222 6.61 -19.78 -18.48
CA HIS A 222 5.48 -18.90 -18.10
C HIS A 222 4.24 -19.67 -17.65
N LEU A 223 4.15 -20.97 -17.94
CA LEU A 223 3.07 -21.86 -17.48
C LEU A 223 3.42 -22.55 -16.15
N ALA A 224 4.67 -22.44 -15.68
CA ALA A 224 5.12 -23.14 -14.50
C ALA A 224 4.47 -22.57 -13.23
N GLN A 225 3.81 -23.43 -12.45
CA GLN A 225 3.25 -23.08 -11.15
C GLN A 225 4.32 -23.17 -10.06
N ARG A 226 5.32 -22.29 -10.14
CA ARG A 226 6.50 -22.29 -9.25
C ARG A 226 6.85 -20.86 -8.89
N GLU A 227 7.52 -20.68 -7.75
CA GLU A 227 7.97 -19.36 -7.31
C GLU A 227 8.84 -18.64 -8.35
N SER A 228 9.62 -19.37 -9.16
CA SER A 228 10.46 -18.79 -10.21
C SER A 228 9.68 -18.08 -11.32
N ASN A 229 8.39 -18.37 -11.48
CA ASN A 229 7.51 -17.71 -12.44
C ASN A 229 6.84 -16.49 -11.78
N PRO A 230 7.19 -15.25 -12.18
CA PRO A 230 6.64 -14.03 -11.57
C PRO A 230 5.12 -13.90 -11.74
N LEU A 231 4.55 -14.33 -12.86
CA LEU A 231 3.10 -14.30 -13.07
C LEU A 231 2.38 -15.20 -12.08
N PHE A 232 2.86 -16.43 -11.94
CA PHE A 232 2.30 -17.37 -10.96
C PHE A 232 2.40 -16.77 -9.56
N ARG A 233 3.55 -16.17 -9.21
CA ARG A 233 3.76 -15.57 -7.89
C ARG A 233 2.77 -14.45 -7.57
N ILE A 234 2.50 -13.55 -8.51
CA ILE A 234 1.50 -12.47 -8.34
C ILE A 234 0.11 -13.06 -8.15
N ARG A 235 -0.31 -13.99 -9.03
CA ARG A 235 -1.63 -14.61 -8.93
C ARG A 235 -1.77 -15.44 -7.65
N TYR A 236 -0.71 -16.13 -7.24
CA TYR A 236 -0.66 -16.90 -6.00
C TYR A 236 -0.79 -15.97 -4.78
N ALA A 237 -0.06 -14.86 -4.74
CA ALA A 237 -0.21 -13.83 -3.71
C ALA A 237 -1.66 -13.32 -3.62
N HIS A 238 -2.30 -13.01 -4.75
CA HIS A 238 -3.71 -12.62 -4.77
C HIS A 238 -4.64 -13.71 -4.22
N ALA A 239 -4.52 -14.96 -4.70
CA ALA A 239 -5.32 -16.09 -4.24
C ALA A 239 -5.10 -16.37 -2.73
N ARG A 240 -3.89 -16.15 -2.22
CA ARG A 240 -3.56 -16.25 -0.80
C ARG A 240 -4.20 -15.14 0.03
N ALA A 241 -4.22 -13.90 -0.45
CA ALA A 241 -4.97 -12.81 0.20
C ALA A 241 -6.46 -13.17 0.31
N ARG A 242 -7.08 -13.67 -0.76
CA ARG A 242 -8.46 -14.17 -0.73
C ARG A 242 -8.65 -15.35 0.23
N ALA A 243 -7.69 -16.26 0.29
CA ALA A 243 -7.72 -17.37 1.23
C ALA A 243 -7.69 -16.90 2.69
N LEU A 244 -6.87 -15.88 3.02
CA LEU A 244 -6.81 -15.31 4.37
C LEU A 244 -8.16 -14.73 4.81
N THR A 245 -8.83 -13.94 3.95
CA THR A 245 -10.17 -13.42 4.23
C THR A 245 -11.19 -14.55 4.49
N ARG A 246 -11.18 -15.61 3.66
CA ARG A 246 -12.06 -16.77 3.88
C ARG A 246 -11.76 -17.50 5.19
N CYS A 247 -10.48 -17.68 5.51
CA CYS A 247 -10.05 -18.31 6.76
C CYS A 247 -10.41 -17.47 7.99
N ALA A 248 -10.25 -16.15 7.93
CA ALA A 248 -10.64 -15.25 9.00
C ALA A 248 -12.16 -15.27 9.26
N ALA A 249 -12.97 -15.27 8.18
CA ALA A 249 -14.41 -15.41 8.30
C ALA A 249 -14.82 -16.72 9.00
N ARG A 250 -14.13 -17.83 8.70
CA ARG A 250 -14.32 -19.11 9.41
C ARG A 250 -13.93 -19.05 10.89
N LEU A 251 -12.97 -18.19 11.25
CA LEU A 251 -12.56 -17.91 12.63
C LEU A 251 -13.46 -16.84 13.30
N GLY A 252 -14.46 -16.31 12.59
CA GLY A 252 -15.44 -15.37 13.14
C GLY A 252 -14.97 -13.92 13.21
N PHE A 253 -14.00 -13.50 12.37
CA PHE A 253 -13.59 -12.10 12.28
C PHE A 253 -13.37 -11.63 10.83
N HIS A 254 -13.32 -10.31 10.66
CA HIS A 254 -13.15 -9.63 9.37
C HIS A 254 -12.04 -8.58 9.47
N GLY A 255 -11.53 -8.14 8.32
CA GLY A 255 -10.55 -7.08 8.23
C GLY A 255 -11.14 -5.76 8.73
N GLU A 256 -10.37 -5.04 9.53
CA GLU A 256 -10.75 -3.71 10.01
C GLU A 256 -9.50 -2.83 10.00
N PRO A 257 -9.47 -1.73 9.22
CA PRO A 257 -8.29 -0.86 9.15
C PRO A 257 -7.95 -0.28 10.52
N GLY A 258 -6.76 -0.62 11.01
CA GLY A 258 -6.27 -0.27 12.33
C GLY A 258 -4.74 -0.34 12.39
N ASP A 259 -4.20 -0.08 13.57
CA ASP A 259 -2.75 -0.05 13.75
C ASP A 259 -2.13 -1.46 13.54
N VAL A 260 -1.10 -1.50 12.70
CA VAL A 260 -0.30 -2.72 12.47
C VAL A 260 0.99 -2.55 13.26
N PRO A 261 1.22 -3.36 14.31
CA PRO A 261 2.39 -3.20 15.16
C PRO A 261 3.69 -3.19 14.37
N VAL A 262 4.60 -2.27 14.72
CA VAL A 262 5.86 -2.03 13.99
C VAL A 262 6.79 -3.25 13.97
N ASP A 263 6.62 -4.18 14.92
CA ASP A 263 7.40 -5.41 15.03
C ASP A 263 6.91 -6.54 14.12
N VAL A 264 5.80 -6.35 13.39
CA VAL A 264 5.26 -7.35 12.46
C VAL A 264 6.19 -7.49 11.25
N PRO A 265 6.79 -8.68 11.03
CA PRO A 265 7.69 -8.89 9.90
C PRO A 265 7.03 -8.59 8.55
N GLY A 266 7.72 -7.82 7.71
CA GLY A 266 7.28 -7.52 6.34
C GLY A 266 6.19 -6.45 6.21
N ALA A 267 5.55 -6.01 7.31
CA ALA A 267 4.48 -5.02 7.26
C ALA A 267 4.94 -3.68 6.67
N GLU A 268 6.07 -3.14 7.14
CA GLU A 268 6.63 -1.87 6.63
C GLU A 268 6.93 -1.94 5.12
N VAL A 269 7.50 -3.05 4.67
CA VAL A 269 7.83 -3.26 3.25
C VAL A 269 6.55 -3.30 2.43
N LEU A 270 5.53 -4.06 2.87
CA LEU A 270 4.25 -4.13 2.17
C LEU A 270 3.57 -2.76 2.11
N VAL A 271 3.52 -2.02 3.21
CA VAL A 271 2.95 -0.66 3.26
C VAL A 271 3.66 0.27 2.30
N ARG A 272 4.99 0.21 2.23
CA ARG A 272 5.78 1.00 1.27
C ARG A 272 5.46 0.65 -0.17
N GLU A 273 5.34 -0.63 -0.51
CA GLU A 273 4.98 -1.04 -1.88
C GLU A 273 3.57 -0.55 -2.23
N LEU A 274 2.60 -0.68 -1.33
CA LEU A 274 1.24 -0.14 -1.55
C LEU A 274 1.28 1.38 -1.74
N ALA A 275 1.96 2.13 -0.87
CA ALA A 275 2.09 3.58 -1.01
C ALA A 275 2.78 4.01 -2.32
N GLY A 276 3.66 3.16 -2.88
CA GLY A 276 4.36 3.41 -4.14
C GLY A 276 3.53 3.14 -5.40
N TYR A 277 2.44 2.39 -5.30
CA TYR A 277 1.63 1.96 -6.44
C TYR A 277 1.07 3.11 -7.29
N PRO A 278 0.49 4.20 -6.73
CA PRO A 278 0.00 5.32 -7.53
C PRO A 278 1.10 5.98 -8.37
N HIS A 279 2.30 6.11 -7.81
CA HIS A 279 3.44 6.64 -8.55
C HIS A 279 3.89 5.69 -9.67
N ALA A 280 3.89 4.38 -9.41
CA ALA A 280 4.21 3.38 -10.43
C ALA A 280 3.24 3.44 -11.62
N LEU A 281 1.94 3.63 -11.36
CA LEU A 281 0.92 3.81 -12.40
C LEU A 281 1.13 5.10 -13.21
N SER A 282 1.31 6.23 -12.51
CA SER A 282 1.56 7.53 -13.16
C SER A 282 2.81 7.49 -14.04
N ALA A 283 3.89 6.87 -13.55
CA ALA A 283 5.13 6.70 -14.31
C ALA A 283 4.97 5.76 -15.50
N ALA A 284 4.23 4.66 -15.35
CA ALA A 284 3.92 3.74 -16.46
C ALA A 284 3.11 4.43 -17.56
N ALA A 285 2.13 5.26 -17.18
CA ALA A 285 1.32 6.04 -18.11
C ALA A 285 2.16 7.09 -18.84
N ALA A 286 2.90 7.93 -18.10
CA ALA A 286 3.69 9.03 -18.67
C ALA A 286 4.83 8.56 -19.60
N GLN A 287 5.40 7.38 -19.34
CA GLN A 287 6.53 6.84 -20.11
C GLN A 287 6.11 5.76 -21.12
N HIS A 288 4.82 5.49 -21.25
CA HIS A 288 4.29 4.40 -22.09
C HIS A 288 4.95 3.03 -21.77
N ALA A 289 5.17 2.75 -20.49
CA ALA A 289 6.00 1.65 -20.00
C ALA A 289 5.23 0.73 -19.02
N PRO A 290 4.33 -0.14 -19.52
CA PRO A 290 3.53 -1.04 -18.67
C PRO A 290 4.37 -2.09 -17.92
N ASP A 291 5.60 -2.36 -18.36
CA ASP A 291 6.55 -3.24 -17.66
C ASP A 291 6.90 -2.72 -16.26
N ARG A 292 6.82 -1.40 -16.03
CA ARG A 292 7.00 -0.80 -14.70
C ARG A 292 5.92 -1.24 -13.73
N LEU A 293 4.66 -1.26 -14.18
CA LEU A 293 3.54 -1.78 -13.39
C LEU A 293 3.74 -3.27 -13.11
N ALA A 294 4.10 -4.06 -14.12
CA ALA A 294 4.37 -5.50 -13.94
C ALA A 294 5.45 -5.76 -12.87
N ARG A 295 6.59 -5.04 -12.93
CA ARG A 295 7.66 -5.15 -11.94
C ARG A 295 7.23 -4.72 -10.54
N HIS A 296 6.43 -3.67 -10.44
CA HIS A 296 5.90 -3.21 -9.16
C HIS A 296 4.98 -4.27 -8.54
N LEU A 297 4.10 -4.92 -9.33
CA LEU A 297 3.25 -6.01 -8.84
C LEU A 297 4.05 -7.22 -8.33
N VAL A 298 5.20 -7.53 -8.94
CA VAL A 298 6.11 -8.57 -8.41
C VAL A 298 6.61 -8.16 -7.03
N ALA A 299 7.08 -6.92 -6.86
CA ALA A 299 7.56 -6.42 -5.57
C ALA A 299 6.45 -6.42 -4.50
N THR A 300 5.23 -6.00 -4.85
CA THR A 300 4.07 -6.06 -3.95
C THR A 300 3.73 -7.51 -3.57
N ALA A 301 3.79 -8.44 -4.53
CA ALA A 301 3.54 -9.86 -4.27
C ALA A 301 4.59 -10.46 -3.34
N ASP A 302 5.87 -10.18 -3.56
CA ASP A 302 6.97 -10.63 -2.69
C ASP A 302 6.82 -10.08 -1.26
N ALA A 303 6.51 -8.79 -1.13
CA ALA A 303 6.26 -8.14 0.16
C ALA A 303 5.06 -8.77 0.89
N PHE A 304 3.97 -9.02 0.18
CA PHE A 304 2.78 -9.66 0.73
C PHE A 304 3.07 -11.10 1.17
N LEU A 305 3.76 -11.90 0.35
CA LEU A 305 4.07 -13.30 0.65
C LEU A 305 4.97 -13.43 1.87
N ALA A 306 5.84 -12.46 2.13
CA ALA A 306 6.63 -12.39 3.36
C ALA A 306 5.77 -12.03 4.60
N PHE A 307 4.74 -11.21 4.43
CA PHE A 307 3.86 -10.74 5.50
C PHE A 307 2.72 -11.72 5.87
N GLN A 308 2.22 -12.51 4.92
CA GLN A 308 0.97 -13.28 5.02
C GLN A 308 0.87 -14.20 6.26
N HIS A 309 2.00 -14.69 6.78
CA HIS A 309 2.05 -15.66 7.86
C HIS A 309 1.70 -15.05 9.23
N THR A 310 1.63 -13.72 9.33
CA THR A 310 1.34 -12.97 10.56
C THR A 310 -0.14 -12.62 10.74
N VAL A 311 -0.96 -12.89 9.73
CA VAL A 311 -2.30 -12.32 9.58
C VAL A 311 -3.34 -13.02 10.46
N LEU A 312 -3.32 -14.36 10.48
CA LEU A 312 -4.28 -15.15 11.24
C LEU A 312 -3.71 -15.51 12.62
N PRO A 313 -4.57 -15.63 13.65
CA PRO A 313 -4.16 -16.14 14.97
C PRO A 313 -3.54 -17.54 14.88
N LEU A 314 -2.49 -17.79 15.66
CA LEU A 314 -1.80 -19.08 15.72
C LEU A 314 -2.05 -19.80 17.05
N GLY A 315 -2.31 -21.11 16.98
CA GLY A 315 -2.53 -21.94 18.17
C GLY A 315 -3.74 -21.48 18.98
N ASP A 316 -3.52 -21.15 20.26
CA ASP A 316 -4.55 -20.72 21.21
C ASP A 316 -4.82 -19.20 21.18
N GLU A 317 -4.17 -18.46 20.28
CA GLU A 317 -4.39 -17.02 20.12
C GLU A 317 -5.84 -16.72 19.74
N LYS A 318 -6.44 -15.75 20.44
CA LYS A 318 -7.77 -15.25 20.11
C LYS A 318 -7.69 -14.14 19.05
N PRO A 319 -8.66 -14.04 18.13
CA PRO A 319 -8.78 -12.90 17.24
C PRO A 319 -8.76 -11.58 18.03
N SER A 320 -7.90 -10.65 17.61
CA SER A 320 -7.67 -9.37 18.28
C SER A 320 -7.68 -8.22 17.26
N ALA A 321 -7.67 -6.98 17.73
CA ALA A 321 -7.59 -5.80 16.86
C ALA A 321 -6.37 -5.85 15.92
N ALA A 322 -5.22 -6.37 16.39
CA ALA A 322 -4.03 -6.55 15.56
C ALA A 322 -4.26 -7.53 14.40
N HIS A 323 -4.99 -8.64 14.63
CA HIS A 323 -5.34 -9.58 13.56
C HIS A 323 -6.28 -8.96 12.53
N ARG A 324 -7.25 -8.16 12.99
CA ARG A 324 -8.16 -7.41 12.09
C ARG A 324 -7.42 -6.39 11.23
N ALA A 325 -6.47 -5.65 11.82
CA ALA A 325 -5.64 -4.69 11.11
C ALA A 325 -4.73 -5.36 10.06
N ARG A 326 -4.04 -6.45 10.43
CA ARG A 326 -3.20 -7.22 9.51
C ARG A 326 -4.00 -7.83 8.37
N LEU A 327 -5.23 -8.28 8.64
CA LEU A 327 -6.12 -8.79 7.63
C LEU A 327 -6.58 -7.69 6.66
N ALA A 328 -6.93 -6.49 7.15
CA ALA A 328 -7.25 -5.37 6.29
C ALA A 328 -6.08 -4.97 5.38
N LEU A 329 -4.84 -5.01 5.89
CA LEU A 329 -3.64 -4.78 5.07
C LEU A 329 -3.44 -5.87 4.00
N ALA A 330 -3.70 -7.14 4.36
CA ALA A 330 -3.68 -8.26 3.40
C ALA A 330 -4.75 -8.11 2.31
N GLU A 331 -5.96 -7.66 2.67
CA GLU A 331 -7.06 -7.37 1.74
C GLU A 331 -6.71 -6.23 0.80
N ALA A 332 -6.13 -5.14 1.33
CA ALA A 332 -5.65 -4.03 0.52
C ALA A 332 -4.60 -4.50 -0.50
N ALA A 333 -3.63 -5.33 -0.08
CA ALA A 333 -2.65 -5.92 -1.00
C ALA A 333 -3.32 -6.78 -2.08
N GLY A 334 -4.26 -7.64 -1.70
CA GLY A 334 -5.05 -8.44 -2.65
C GLY A 334 -5.79 -7.60 -3.69
N THR A 335 -6.37 -6.47 -3.27
CA THR A 335 -7.06 -5.50 -4.13
C THR A 335 -6.11 -4.82 -5.11
N VAL A 336 -4.93 -4.38 -4.66
CA VAL A 336 -3.92 -3.77 -5.53
C VAL A 336 -3.41 -4.77 -6.58
N LEU A 337 -3.12 -6.01 -6.17
CA LEU A 337 -2.68 -7.06 -7.08
C LEU A 337 -3.74 -7.36 -8.15
N ALA A 338 -5.01 -7.48 -7.77
CA ALA A 338 -6.10 -7.69 -8.72
C ALA A 338 -6.30 -6.50 -9.66
N GLY A 339 -6.28 -5.28 -9.13
CA GLY A 339 -6.41 -4.06 -9.92
C GLY A 339 -5.30 -3.91 -10.95
N GLY A 340 -4.05 -4.14 -10.55
CA GLY A 340 -2.91 -4.08 -11.45
C GLY A 340 -2.92 -5.18 -12.53
N LEU A 341 -3.30 -6.41 -12.18
CA LEU A 341 -3.48 -7.48 -13.17
C LEU A 341 -4.57 -7.12 -14.19
N SER A 342 -5.70 -6.55 -13.75
CA SER A 342 -6.76 -6.07 -14.64
C SER A 342 -6.26 -4.99 -15.62
N LEU A 343 -5.44 -4.05 -15.15
CA LEU A 343 -4.83 -3.02 -16.02
C LEU A 343 -3.90 -3.63 -17.09
N LEU A 344 -3.20 -4.73 -16.78
CA LEU A 344 -2.42 -5.49 -17.74
C LEU A 344 -3.27 -6.41 -18.65
N GLY A 345 -4.59 -6.49 -18.41
CA GLY A 345 -5.50 -7.38 -19.12
C GLY A 345 -5.31 -8.86 -18.75
N ILE A 346 -4.87 -9.13 -17.52
CA ILE A 346 -4.57 -10.47 -17.00
C ILE A 346 -5.57 -10.81 -15.89
N SER A 347 -6.03 -12.06 -15.85
CA SER A 347 -6.97 -12.49 -14.82
C SER A 347 -6.32 -12.68 -13.43
N ALA A 348 -7.07 -12.31 -12.39
CA ALA A 348 -6.71 -12.49 -10.98
C ALA A 348 -7.70 -13.51 -10.34
N PRO A 349 -7.36 -14.81 -10.32
CA PRO A 349 -8.29 -15.84 -9.85
C PRO A 349 -8.34 -15.90 -8.32
N ASP A 350 -9.54 -16.12 -7.76
CA ASP A 350 -9.74 -16.26 -6.30
C ASP A 350 -9.12 -17.54 -5.70
N TYR A 351 -8.79 -18.50 -6.57
CA TYR A 351 -8.24 -19.82 -6.27
C TYR A 351 -7.16 -20.18 -7.30
N LEU A 352 -6.09 -20.82 -6.84
CA LEU A 352 -5.03 -21.38 -7.67
C LEU A 352 -4.69 -22.79 -7.22
#